data_AF-A0A8I0VI43-F1
#
_entry.id   AF-A0A8I0VI43-F1
#
_cell.length_a   1.000
_cell.length_b   1.000
_cell.length_c   1.000
_cell.angle_alpha   90.00
_cell.angle_beta   90.00
_cell.angle_gamma   90.00
#
_symmetry.space_group_name_H-M   'P 1'
#
loop_
_entity.id
_entity.type
_entity.pdbx_description
1 polymer ?
#
loop_
_entity_poly.entity_id
_entity_poly.type
_entity_poly.pdbx_seq_one_letter_code
_entity_poly.pdbx_strand_id
1 'polypeptide(L)'
;MGTRIGVGLMAVLMALYLVVLGQRAVILMLSGEPVGVALGLGLVILPIVGVWALVRELHFGVRSARLARILGEEGGLPVDDLPTRASGRPVREAADASFPGYQAEVEQDPASWRAWFRLGLAYDASGDQRRARGAIRRAIALQGAEPAP
;
A
#
# COMPACT_ATOMS: atom_id res chain seq x y z
N MET A 1 -2.26 18.31 -17.99
CA MET A 1 -1.21 17.61 -18.78
C MET A 1 0.20 17.80 -18.22
N GLY A 2 0.57 18.97 -17.68
CA GLY A 2 1.91 19.22 -17.13
C GLY A 2 2.38 18.25 -16.03
N THR A 3 1.49 17.82 -15.12
CA THR A 3 1.86 16.89 -14.03
C THR A 3 2.32 15.52 -14.53
N ARG A 4 1.65 14.97 -15.57
CA ARG A 4 2.02 13.66 -16.13
C ARG A 4 3.36 13.72 -16.86
N ILE A 5 3.63 14.83 -17.55
CA ILE A 5 4.90 15.07 -18.24
C ILE A 5 6.04 15.22 -17.22
N GLY A 6 5.82 15.99 -16.15
CA GLY A 6 6.81 16.15 -15.08
C GLY A 6 7.15 14.83 -14.38
N VAL A 7 6.15 14.00 -14.10
CA VAL A 7 6.35 12.67 -13.52
C VAL A 7 7.14 11.77 -14.49
N GLY A 8 6.78 11.78 -15.78
CA GLY A 8 7.50 11.02 -16.81
C GLY A 8 8.98 11.42 -16.91
N LEU A 9 9.26 12.73 -16.93
CA LEU A 9 10.62 13.25 -16.97
C LEU A 9 11.42 12.84 -15.72
N MET A 10 10.84 13.01 -14.53
CA MET A 10 11.50 12.60 -13.28
C MET A 10 11.78 11.09 -13.24
N ALA A 11 10.87 10.27 -13.76
CA ALA A 11 11.08 8.83 -13.86
C ALA A 11 12.24 8.48 -14.80
N VAL A 12 12.34 9.14 -15.97
CA VAL A 12 13.45 8.96 -16.90
C VAL A 12 14.78 9.40 -16.28
N LEU A 13 14.82 10.56 -15.63
CA LEU A 13 16.01 11.05 -14.93
C LEU A 13 16.44 10.10 -13.81
N MET A 14 15.49 9.56 -13.04
CA MET A 14 15.76 8.56 -12.02
C MET A 14 16.35 7.28 -12.62
N ALA A 15 15.80 6.79 -13.73
CA ALA A 15 16.31 5.62 -14.43
C ALA A 15 17.75 5.85 -14.93
N LEU A 16 18.02 7.01 -15.54
CA LEU A 16 19.37 7.40 -15.95
C LEU A 16 20.34 7.44 -14.76
N TYR A 17 19.92 8.03 -13.64
CA TYR A 17 20.72 8.06 -12.42
C TYR A 17 21.05 6.64 -11.93
N LEU A 18 20.08 5.72 -11.91
CA LEU A 18 20.29 4.33 -11.51
C LEU A 18 21.25 3.59 -12.45
N VAL A 19 21.23 3.88 -13.75
CA VAL A 19 22.19 3.33 -14.72
C VAL A 19 23.61 3.82 -14.43
N VAL A 20 23.80 5.12 -14.22
CA VAL A 20 25.11 5.70 -13.86
C VAL A 20 25.59 5.13 -12.52
N LEU A 21 24.69 4.96 -11.56
CA LEU A 21 24.99 4.36 -10.27
C LEU A 21 25.44 2.90 -10.43
N GLY A 22 24.71 2.11 -11.22
CA GLY A 22 25.07 0.73 -11.55
C GLY A 22 26.43 0.61 -12.22
N GLN A 23 26.72 1.50 -13.19
CA GLN A 23 28.04 1.57 -13.80
C GLN A 23 29.14 1.84 -12.76
N ARG A 24 28.91 2.77 -11.82
CA ARG A 24 29.86 3.08 -10.75
C ARG A 24 30.10 1.87 -9.85
N ALA A 25 29.02 1.14 -9.51
CA ALA A 25 29.09 -0.06 -8.70
C ALA A 25 29.94 -1.15 -9.37
N VAL A 26 29.73 -1.39 -10.67
CA VAL A 26 30.50 -2.36 -11.44
C VAL A 26 32.00 -2.00 -11.46
N ILE A 27 32.33 -0.72 -11.68
CA ILE A 27 33.74 -0.27 -11.64
C ILE A 27 34.36 -0.54 -10.26
N LEU A 28 33.61 -0.27 -9.18
CA LEU A 28 34.07 -0.51 -7.82
C LEU A 28 34.28 -2.01 -7.54
N MET A 29 33.39 -2.87 -8.04
CA MET A 29 33.51 -4.32 -7.90
C MET A 29 34.68 -4.90 -8.70
N LEU A 30 34.95 -4.36 -9.88
CA LEU A 30 36.06 -4.82 -10.74
C LEU A 30 37.44 -4.30 -10.30
N SER A 31 37.50 -3.39 -9.32
CA SER A 31 38.75 -2.80 -8.83
C SER A 31 39.67 -3.79 -8.10
N GLY A 32 39.15 -4.94 -7.66
CA GLY A 32 39.89 -5.95 -6.89
C GLY A 32 40.10 -5.60 -5.41
N GLU A 33 39.79 -4.36 -5.00
CA GLU A 33 39.85 -3.92 -3.61
C GLU A 33 38.63 -4.44 -2.81
N PRO A 34 38.83 -5.15 -1.69
CA PRO A 34 37.74 -5.71 -0.89
C PRO A 34 36.72 -4.66 -0.43
N VAL A 35 37.20 -3.48 -0.05
CA VAL A 35 36.34 -2.34 0.36
C VAL A 35 35.52 -1.83 -0.83
N GLY A 36 36.12 -1.77 -2.01
CA GLY A 36 35.44 -1.36 -3.24
C GLY A 36 34.32 -2.32 -3.64
N VAL A 37 34.56 -3.63 -3.53
CA VAL A 37 33.53 -4.66 -3.77
C VAL A 37 32.35 -4.51 -2.80
N ALA A 38 32.63 -4.34 -1.51
CA ALA A 38 31.59 -4.18 -0.49
C ALA A 38 30.71 -2.93 -0.75
N LEU A 39 31.34 -1.80 -1.06
CA LEU A 39 30.63 -0.56 -1.40
C LEU A 39 29.81 -0.70 -2.68
N GLY A 40 30.34 -1.37 -3.71
CA GLY A 40 29.63 -1.63 -4.96
C GLY A 40 28.39 -2.49 -4.73
N LEU A 41 28.50 -3.54 -3.92
CA LEU A 41 27.36 -4.36 -3.53
C LEU A 41 26.29 -3.54 -2.81
N GLY A 42 26.68 -2.72 -1.85
CA GLY A 42 25.75 -1.81 -1.15
C GLY A 42 25.02 -0.88 -2.12
N LEU A 43 25.76 -0.32 -3.10
CA LEU A 43 25.23 0.60 -4.12
C LEU A 43 24.18 -0.05 -5.03
N VAL A 44 24.23 -1.37 -5.22
CA VAL A 44 23.25 -2.12 -6.04
C VAL A 44 22.10 -2.65 -5.18
N ILE A 45 22.40 -3.20 -4.01
CA ILE A 45 21.40 -3.81 -3.13
C ILE A 45 20.39 -2.77 -2.62
N LEU A 46 20.85 -1.60 -2.19
CA LEU A 46 19.97 -0.55 -1.64
C LEU A 46 18.89 -0.10 -2.64
N PRO A 47 19.22 0.28 -3.88
CA PRO A 47 18.22 0.62 -4.89
C PRO A 47 17.28 -0.54 -5.22
N ILE A 48 17.78 -1.78 -5.31
CA ILE A 48 16.94 -2.96 -5.57
C ILE A 48 15.90 -3.12 -4.46
N VAL A 49 16.30 -3.01 -3.19
CA VAL A 49 15.38 -3.07 -2.05
C VAL A 49 14.37 -1.92 -2.11
N GLY A 50 14.81 -0.70 -2.46
CA GLY A 50 13.94 0.46 -2.62
C GLY A 50 12.87 0.26 -3.70
N VAL A 51 13.27 -0.21 -4.88
CA VAL A 51 12.35 -0.53 -5.99
C VAL A 51 11.40 -1.64 -5.59
N TRP A 52 11.90 -2.71 -4.96
CA TRP A 52 11.05 -3.80 -4.46
C TRP A 52 10.01 -3.31 -3.45
N ALA A 53 10.41 -2.49 -2.47
CA ALA A 53 9.51 -1.92 -1.48
C ALA A 53 8.44 -1.02 -2.14
N LEU A 54 8.85 -0.20 -3.11
CA LEU A 54 7.94 0.67 -3.87
C LEU A 54 6.91 -0.14 -4.67
N VAL A 55 7.36 -1.16 -5.40
CA VAL A 55 6.48 -2.05 -6.17
C VAL A 55 5.49 -2.76 -5.24
N ARG A 56 5.96 -3.24 -4.08
CA ARG A 56 5.10 -3.89 -3.09
C ARG A 56 4.03 -2.94 -2.54
N GLU A 57 4.39 -1.70 -2.23
CA GLU A 57 3.46 -0.68 -1.74
C GLU A 57 2.44 -0.28 -2.82
N LEU A 58 2.91 -0.07 -4.06
CA LEU A 58 2.05 0.30 -5.18
C LEU A 58 1.04 -0.82 -5.50
N HIS A 59 1.51 -2.07 -5.50
CA HIS A 59 0.63 -3.22 -5.70
C HIS A 59 -0.43 -3.35 -4.61
N PHE A 60 -0.08 -3.08 -3.35
CA PHE A 60 -1.04 -3.03 -2.25
C PHE A 60 -2.08 -1.91 -2.47
N GLY A 61 -1.63 -0.70 -2.82
CA GLY A 61 -2.50 0.46 -3.08
C GLY A 61 -3.45 0.25 -4.25
N VAL A 62 -3.00 -0.34 -5.36
CA VAL A 62 -3.86 -0.65 -6.51
C VAL A 62 -4.91 -1.69 -6.14
N ARG A 63 -4.54 -2.73 -5.39
CA ARG A 63 -5.49 -3.78 -4.96
C ARG A 63 -6.50 -3.27 -3.95
N SER A 64 -6.08 -2.47 -2.98
CA SER A 64 -7.01 -1.84 -2.03
C SER A 64 -7.95 -0.86 -2.73
N ALA A 65 -7.47 -0.06 -3.67
CA ALA A 65 -8.31 0.83 -4.48
C ALA A 65 -9.32 0.06 -5.34
N ARG A 66 -8.92 -1.09 -5.91
CA ARG A 66 -9.84 -1.97 -6.64
C ARG A 66 -10.95 -2.51 -5.73
N LEU A 67 -10.60 -2.99 -4.54
CA LEU A 67 -11.58 -3.49 -3.55
C LEU A 67 -12.53 -2.38 -3.09
N ALA A 68 -12.00 -1.17 -2.82
CA ALA A 68 -12.81 0.00 -2.48
C ALA A 68 -13.82 0.33 -3.57
N ARG A 69 -13.40 0.27 -4.85
CA ARG A 69 -14.29 0.52 -5.98
C ARG A 69 -15.40 -0.52 -6.08
N ILE A 70 -15.07 -1.82 -6.02
CA ILE A 70 -16.06 -2.91 -6.07
C ILE A 70 -17.06 -2.76 -4.92
N LEU A 71 -16.57 -2.55 -3.69
CA LEU A 71 -17.43 -2.39 -2.53
C LEU A 71 -18.30 -1.12 -2.61
N GLY A 72 -17.78 -0.05 -3.23
CA GLY A 72 -18.53 1.17 -3.51
C GLY A 72 -19.63 0.98 -4.56
N GLU A 73 -19.37 0.22 -5.61
CA GLU A 73 -20.38 -0.16 -6.63
C GLU A 73 -21.49 -1.01 -6.02
N GLU A 74 -21.19 -1.82 -5.01
CA GLU A 74 -22.17 -2.61 -4.25
C GLU A 74 -22.93 -1.81 -3.18
N GLY A 75 -22.57 -0.55 -2.95
CA GLY A 75 -23.13 0.26 -1.85
C GLY A 75 -22.74 -0.23 -0.46
N GLY A 76 -21.72 -1.11 -0.36
CA GLY A 76 -21.28 -1.73 0.89
C GLY A 76 -20.20 -0.95 1.64
N LEU A 77 -19.92 0.29 1.24
CA LEU A 77 -19.01 1.18 1.97
C LEU A 77 -19.63 1.56 3.33
N PRO A 78 -18.81 1.73 4.38
CA PRO A 78 -19.27 2.29 5.65
C PRO A 78 -20.03 3.60 5.42
N VAL A 79 -21.18 3.76 6.07
CA VAL A 79 -22.02 4.97 5.93
C VAL A 79 -21.22 6.19 6.42
N ASP A 80 -21.14 7.23 5.59
CA ASP A 80 -20.44 8.50 5.83
C ASP A 80 -21.09 9.38 6.92
N ASP A 81 -21.94 8.83 7.80
CA ASP A 81 -22.64 9.56 8.87
C ASP A 81 -21.75 9.90 10.08
N LEU A 82 -20.43 9.66 9.95
CA LEU A 82 -19.49 9.99 11.00
C LEU A 82 -19.22 11.51 10.98
N PRO A 83 -19.42 12.23 12.11
CA PRO A 83 -19.04 13.62 12.19
C PRO A 83 -17.57 13.76 11.81
N THR A 84 -17.29 14.59 10.82
CA THR A 84 -15.93 14.80 10.32
C THR A 84 -15.29 15.98 11.05
N ARG A 85 -13.98 15.88 11.27
CA ARG A 85 -13.16 17.02 11.71
C ARG A 85 -13.08 18.03 10.57
N ALA A 86 -12.66 19.27 10.87
CA ALA A 86 -12.39 20.30 9.86
C ALA A 86 -11.39 19.86 8.77
N SER A 87 -10.64 18.77 9.00
CA SER A 87 -9.75 18.12 8.03
C SER A 87 -10.43 17.11 7.09
N GLY A 88 -11.74 16.88 7.21
CA GLY A 88 -12.49 15.85 6.47
C GLY A 88 -12.31 14.42 7.00
N ARG A 89 -11.48 14.22 8.04
CA ARG A 89 -11.31 12.89 8.68
C ARG A 89 -12.45 12.63 9.66
N PRO A 90 -13.00 11.40 9.74
CA PRO A 90 -13.97 11.04 10.77
C PRO A 90 -13.44 11.33 12.18
N VAL A 91 -14.31 11.81 13.07
CA VAL A 91 -14.00 11.96 14.49
C VAL A 91 -13.73 10.56 15.05
N ARG A 92 -12.53 10.40 15.61
CA ARG A 92 -12.01 9.12 16.10
C ARG A 92 -12.98 8.37 17.03
N GLU A 93 -13.63 9.10 17.95
CA GLU A 93 -14.60 8.54 18.90
C GLU A 93 -15.87 8.02 18.23
N ALA A 94 -16.32 8.65 17.15
CA ALA A 94 -17.45 8.17 16.36
C ALA A 94 -17.07 6.94 15.50
N ALA A 95 -15.84 6.92 14.98
CA ALA A 95 -15.31 5.74 14.28
C ALA A 95 -15.20 4.53 15.22
N ASP A 96 -14.77 4.74 16.47
CA ASP A 96 -14.67 3.69 17.48
C ASP A 96 -16.04 3.09 17.86
N ALA A 97 -17.13 3.84 17.75
CA ALA A 97 -18.49 3.34 18.05
C ALA A 97 -18.99 2.31 17.01
N SER A 98 -18.55 2.43 15.75
CA SER A 98 -18.89 1.50 14.67
C SER A 98 -18.02 0.24 14.64
N PHE A 99 -16.93 0.23 15.42
CA PHE A 99 -15.94 -0.84 15.45
C PHE A 99 -16.50 -2.22 15.85
N PRO A 100 -17.30 -2.36 16.93
CA PRO A 100 -17.82 -3.67 17.35
C PRO A 100 -18.72 -4.33 16.29
N GLY A 101 -19.44 -3.53 15.50
CA GLY A 101 -20.31 -4.04 14.43
C GLY A 101 -19.50 -4.70 13.32
N TYR A 102 -18.47 -4.02 12.81
CA TYR A 102 -17.61 -4.60 11.77
C TYR A 102 -16.75 -5.75 12.26
N GLN A 103 -16.37 -5.75 13.54
CA GLN A 103 -15.69 -6.90 14.13
C GLN A 103 -16.63 -8.13 14.18
N ALA A 104 -17.87 -7.95 14.61
CA ALA A 104 -18.86 -9.02 14.64
C ALA A 104 -19.16 -9.58 13.23
N GLU A 105 -19.19 -8.74 12.19
CA GLU A 105 -19.33 -9.19 10.80
C GLU A 105 -18.18 -10.11 10.36
N VAL A 106 -16.94 -9.80 10.73
CA VAL A 106 -15.77 -10.63 10.41
C VAL A 106 -15.77 -11.92 11.23
N GLU A 107 -16.28 -11.90 12.47
CA GLU A 107 -16.44 -13.10 13.29
C GLU A 107 -17.54 -14.03 12.75
N GLN A 108 -18.62 -13.46 12.19
CA GLN A 108 -19.70 -14.22 11.57
C GLN A 108 -19.32 -14.80 10.20
N ASP A 109 -18.60 -14.02 9.38
CA ASP A 109 -18.11 -14.46 8.07
C ASP A 109 -16.62 -14.16 7.89
N PRO A 110 -15.74 -15.04 8.41
CA PRO A 110 -14.30 -14.84 8.34
C PRO A 110 -13.72 -15.04 6.93
N ALA A 111 -14.50 -15.58 5.99
CA ALA A 111 -14.09 -15.80 4.60
C ALA A 111 -14.45 -14.61 3.69
N SER A 112 -15.36 -13.73 4.12
CA SER A 112 -15.75 -12.55 3.33
C SER A 112 -14.67 -11.49 3.29
N TRP A 113 -14.12 -11.25 2.10
CA TRP A 113 -13.20 -10.13 1.90
C TRP A 113 -13.86 -8.77 2.17
N ARG A 114 -15.19 -8.66 2.00
CA ARG A 114 -15.95 -7.41 2.21
C ARG A 114 -15.99 -7.03 3.68
N ALA A 115 -16.24 -8.00 4.57
CA ALA A 115 -16.23 -7.81 6.01
C ALA A 115 -14.83 -7.37 6.50
N TRP A 116 -13.78 -8.07 6.03
CA TRP A 116 -12.39 -7.70 6.33
C TRP A 116 -12.01 -6.30 5.81
N PHE A 117 -12.53 -5.89 4.65
CA PHE A 117 -12.25 -4.58 4.08
C PHE A 117 -12.93 -3.45 4.86
N ARG A 118 -14.22 -3.62 5.24
CA ARG A 118 -14.94 -2.66 6.10
C ARG A 118 -14.28 -2.49 7.47
N LEU A 119 -13.86 -3.61 8.09
CA LEU A 119 -13.09 -3.57 9.33
C LEU A 119 -11.77 -2.81 9.16
N GLY A 120 -11.10 -2.98 8.03
CA GLY A 120 -9.89 -2.23 7.67
C GLY A 120 -10.12 -0.72 7.57
N LEU A 121 -11.24 -0.30 6.95
CA LEU A 121 -11.63 1.11 6.86
C LEU A 121 -11.96 1.70 8.24
N ALA A 122 -12.63 0.94 9.11
CA ALA A 122 -12.90 1.36 10.48
C ALA A 122 -11.61 1.57 11.28
N TYR A 123 -10.62 0.68 11.16
CA TYR A 123 -9.29 0.87 11.76
C TYR A 123 -8.54 2.09 11.20
N ASP A 124 -8.66 2.37 9.90
CA ASP A 124 -8.02 3.53 9.29
C ASP A 124 -8.66 4.85 9.79
N ALA A 125 -9.99 4.87 9.91
CA ALA A 125 -10.76 5.98 10.47
C ALA A 125 -10.42 6.25 11.94
N SER A 126 -10.18 5.20 12.75
CA SER A 126 -9.72 5.32 14.14
C SER A 126 -8.22 5.59 14.29
N GLY A 127 -7.46 5.65 13.18
CA GLY A 127 -6.03 5.92 13.17
C GLY A 127 -5.14 4.73 13.54
N ASP A 128 -5.69 3.52 13.67
CA ASP A 128 -4.92 2.29 13.87
C ASP A 128 -4.40 1.73 12.53
N GLN A 129 -3.38 2.41 11.99
CA GLN A 129 -2.77 2.08 10.70
C GLN A 129 -2.23 0.65 10.61
N ARG A 130 -1.73 0.10 11.74
CA ARG A 130 -1.16 -1.25 11.78
C ARG A 130 -2.26 -2.29 11.60
N ARG A 131 -3.37 -2.17 12.34
CA ARG A 131 -4.50 -3.09 12.22
C ARG A 131 -5.25 -2.91 10.90
N ALA A 132 -5.41 -1.68 10.42
CA ALA A 132 -6.01 -1.38 9.11
C ALA A 132 -5.29 -2.14 7.98
N ARG A 133 -3.95 -2.02 7.91
CA ARG A 133 -3.14 -2.75 6.92
C ARG A 133 -3.20 -4.27 7.10
N GLY A 134 -3.39 -4.77 8.32
CA GLY A 134 -3.61 -6.19 8.58
C GLY A 134 -4.90 -6.68 7.95
N ALA A 135 -6.02 -6.02 8.25
CA ALA A 135 -7.35 -6.37 7.76
C ALA A 135 -7.46 -6.25 6.23
N ILE A 136 -6.95 -5.15 5.64
CA ILE A 136 -6.96 -4.97 4.18
C ILE A 136 -6.11 -6.03 3.47
N ARG A 137 -4.95 -6.42 4.03
CA ARG A 137 -4.16 -7.54 3.46
C ARG A 137 -4.94 -8.85 3.48
N ARG A 138 -5.73 -9.10 4.52
CA ARG A 138 -6.58 -10.30 4.60
C ARG A 138 -7.70 -10.27 3.57
N ALA A 139 -8.38 -9.13 3.41
CA ALA A 139 -9.37 -8.92 2.35
C ALA A 139 -8.77 -9.17 0.96
N ILE A 140 -7.60 -8.59 0.68
CA ILE A 140 -6.86 -8.77 -0.58
C ILE A 140 -6.53 -10.25 -0.85
N ALA A 141 -6.16 -11.01 0.19
CA ALA A 141 -5.86 -12.44 0.06
C ALA A 141 -7.13 -13.26 -0.22
N LEU A 142 -8.24 -12.96 0.46
CA LEU A 142 -9.51 -13.65 0.28
C LEU A 142 -10.13 -13.38 -1.11
N GLN A 143 -10.09 -12.14 -1.59
CA GLN A 143 -10.55 -11.81 -2.96
C GLN A 143 -9.72 -12.53 -4.05
N GLY A 144 -8.45 -12.81 -3.78
CA GLY A 144 -7.62 -13.59 -4.71
C GLY A 144 -7.92 -15.09 -4.70
N ALA A 145 -8.56 -15.59 -3.64
CA ALA A 145 -8.95 -16.99 -3.47
C ALA A 145 -10.41 -17.25 -3.90
N GLU A 146 -11.24 -16.22 -3.88
CA GLU A 146 -12.62 -16.27 -4.38
C GLU A 146 -12.60 -16.18 -5.92
N PRO A 147 -13.09 -17.20 -6.65
CA PRO A 147 -13.25 -17.08 -8.09
C PRO A 147 -14.22 -15.93 -8.36
N ALA A 148 -13.80 -14.99 -9.21
CA ALA A 148 -14.66 -13.89 -9.61
C ALA A 148 -15.99 -14.45 -10.17
N PRO A 149 -17.16 -13.88 -9.83
CA PRO A 149 -18.42 -14.26 -10.45
C PRO A 149 -18.42 -13.96 -11.95
#